data_AF-A0A2N0L6Z4-F1
#
_entry.id   AF-A0A2N0L6Z4-F1
#
_cell.length_a   1.000
_cell.length_b   1.000
_cell.length_c   1.000
_cell.angle_alpha   90.00
_cell.angle_beta   90.00
_cell.angle_gamma   90.00
#
_symmetry.space_group_name_H-M   'P 1'
#
loop_
_entity.id
_entity.type
_entity.pdbx_description
1 polymer ?
#
loop_
_entity_poly.entity_id
_entity_poly.type
_entity_poly.pdbx_seq_one_letter_code
_entity_poly.pdbx_strand_id
1 'polypeptide(L)'
;MRPTLGTIAELSAKVPDLIFAKYPRDNGSANSDSEKEQHSMDGGFQLDPEQLREMVKEVEIVSVLFPLIRRSLIIDFRCTALEEPMVRLMPQAISLDERIRSIRRVRPAFPRPNKIAAFPWPKYANSLTKTEAFAIIHSRLESLGFAHPSQRLFEAVEQIRRLERKELTDVLQGDRYHVIWSNST
;
A
#
# COMPACT_ATOMS: atom_id res chain seq x y z
N MET A 1 -28.71 -10.20 24.69
CA MET A 1 -28.27 -8.82 24.37
C MET A 1 -27.29 -8.94 23.21
N ARG A 2 -27.72 -8.60 21.98
CA ARG A 2 -27.00 -8.87 20.73
C ARG A 2 -26.10 -7.68 20.39
N PRO A 3 -24.82 -7.87 19.99
CA PRO A 3 -24.11 -6.86 19.22
C PRO A 3 -24.44 -7.05 17.73
N THR A 4 -24.82 -5.96 17.08
CA THR A 4 -25.07 -5.83 15.64
C THR A 4 -23.75 -5.92 14.86
N LEU A 5 -23.70 -6.84 13.90
CA LEU A 5 -22.54 -7.11 13.05
C LEU A 5 -22.49 -6.10 11.90
N GLY A 6 -21.50 -5.22 11.96
CA GLY A 6 -21.09 -4.36 10.86
C GLY A 6 -20.51 -5.17 9.70
N THR A 7 -21.03 -4.92 8.51
CA THR A 7 -20.74 -5.59 7.24
C THR A 7 -19.24 -5.53 6.92
N ILE A 8 -18.67 -6.55 6.27
CA ILE A 8 -17.28 -6.54 5.76
C ILE A 8 -17.00 -5.36 4.80
N ALA A 9 -18.04 -4.72 4.27
CA ALA A 9 -17.99 -3.44 3.56
C ALA A 9 -17.58 -2.24 4.46
N GLU A 10 -17.89 -2.26 5.76
CA GLU A 10 -17.58 -1.17 6.70
C GLU A 10 -16.11 -1.14 7.12
N LEU A 11 -15.38 -2.25 7.02
CA LEU A 11 -13.92 -2.27 7.25
C LEU A 11 -13.13 -1.83 6.02
N SER A 12 -13.73 -1.90 4.82
CA SER A 12 -13.17 -1.37 3.57
C SER A 12 -13.48 0.12 3.36
N ALA A 13 -14.46 0.66 4.08
CA ALA A 13 -14.91 2.06 3.95
C ALA A 13 -14.05 3.08 4.71
N LYS A 14 -12.97 2.66 5.37
CA LYS A 14 -12.12 3.54 6.21
C LYS A 14 -10.75 3.89 5.62
N VAL A 15 -10.49 3.58 4.35
CA VAL A 15 -9.27 4.06 3.68
C VAL A 15 -9.54 4.44 2.22
N PRO A 16 -10.21 5.57 1.94
CA PRO A 16 -9.94 6.32 0.74
C PRO A 16 -8.94 7.42 1.09
N ASP A 17 -7.83 7.44 0.36
CA ASP A 17 -7.27 8.62 -0.29
C ASP A 17 -5.88 8.25 -0.77
N LEU A 18 -5.60 8.61 -2.03
CA LEU A 18 -4.25 8.72 -2.52
C LEU A 18 -3.56 9.79 -1.67
N ILE A 19 -2.99 9.41 -0.52
CA ILE A 19 -2.32 10.38 0.33
C ILE A 19 -0.99 10.72 -0.36
N PHE A 20 -1.04 11.74 -1.21
CA PHE A 20 0.13 12.55 -1.52
C PHE A 20 0.34 13.49 -0.34
N ALA A 21 0.94 12.99 0.73
CA ALA A 21 1.38 13.86 1.81
C ALA A 21 2.62 14.62 1.31
N LYS A 22 2.43 15.80 0.69
CA LYS A 22 3.45 16.86 0.78
C LYS A 22 3.48 17.28 2.23
N TYR A 23 4.53 16.96 2.96
CA TYR A 23 4.75 17.59 4.26
C TYR A 23 5.32 19.00 4.03
N PRO A 24 4.59 20.10 4.32
CA PRO A 24 5.25 21.37 4.57
C PRO A 24 6.06 21.26 5.87
N ARG A 25 7.24 21.90 5.91
CA ARG A 25 7.97 22.06 7.17
C ARG A 25 7.11 22.89 8.12
N ASP A 26 7.05 22.46 9.38
CA ASP A 26 6.50 23.27 10.47
C ASP A 26 7.11 24.67 10.44
N ASN A 27 6.25 25.65 10.23
CA ASN A 27 6.36 27.00 10.79
C ASN A 27 4.94 27.48 11.04
N GLY A 28 4.50 27.32 12.30
CA GLY A 28 3.53 28.16 13.01
C GLY A 28 2.22 28.60 12.33
N SER A 29 1.13 28.15 12.94
CA SER A 29 -0.15 28.86 13.14
C SER A 29 -1.35 28.47 12.27
N ALA A 30 -2.47 28.33 12.98
CA ALA A 30 -3.80 27.87 12.61
C ALA A 30 -4.45 28.57 11.40
N ASN A 31 -5.26 27.81 10.63
CA ASN A 31 -6.69 28.14 10.52
C ASN A 31 -7.53 26.95 10.02
N SER A 32 -8.76 26.87 10.53
CA SER A 32 -9.85 26.03 10.06
C SER A 32 -10.31 26.43 8.67
N ASP A 33 -10.70 25.48 7.82
CA ASP A 33 -11.97 25.53 7.08
C ASP A 33 -12.25 24.22 6.35
N SER A 34 -13.54 23.92 6.27
CA SER A 34 -14.13 22.65 5.90
C SER A 34 -14.77 22.79 4.52
N GLU A 35 -14.22 22.18 3.47
CA GLU A 35 -14.90 22.00 2.17
C GLU A 35 -14.47 20.64 1.61
N LYS A 36 -15.26 19.58 1.79
CA LYS A 36 -16.29 19.09 0.86
C LYS A 36 -15.82 18.98 -0.59
N GLU A 37 -15.30 17.82 -0.96
CA GLU A 37 -15.55 17.22 -2.27
C GLU A 37 -15.65 15.69 -2.11
N GLN A 38 -16.90 15.24 -1.93
CA GLN A 38 -17.30 13.85 -2.05
C GLN A 38 -17.57 13.56 -3.53
N HIS A 39 -16.82 12.63 -4.14
CA HIS A 39 -17.26 11.99 -5.37
C HIS A 39 -17.01 10.48 -5.35
N SER A 40 -18.14 9.79 -5.20
CA SER A 40 -18.56 8.42 -5.55
C SER A 40 -17.55 7.28 -5.80
N MET A 41 -17.83 6.16 -5.14
CA MET A 41 -17.31 4.82 -5.41
C MET A 41 -17.71 4.32 -6.81
N ASP A 42 -16.71 4.18 -7.68
CA ASP A 42 -16.61 3.10 -8.66
C ASP A 42 -15.19 2.54 -8.56
N GLY A 43 -15.07 1.23 -8.30
CA GLY A 43 -13.83 0.56 -7.85
C GLY A 43 -12.76 0.36 -8.92
N GLY A 44 -12.79 1.18 -9.97
CA GLY A 44 -11.74 1.30 -10.96
C GLY A 44 -10.75 2.37 -10.55
N PHE A 45 -9.57 1.98 -10.07
CA PHE A 45 -8.43 2.89 -9.95
C PHE A 45 -8.04 3.36 -11.36
N GLN A 46 -8.63 4.44 -11.84
CA GLN A 46 -8.24 5.14 -13.05
C GLN A 46 -7.38 6.34 -12.65
N LEU A 47 -6.19 6.08 -12.11
CA LEU A 47 -5.14 7.07 -12.24
C LEU A 47 -4.67 7.05 -13.68
N ASP A 48 -4.63 8.23 -14.29
CA ASP A 48 -3.94 8.44 -15.56
C ASP A 48 -2.53 7.84 -15.46
N PRO A 49 -2.15 6.91 -16.36
CA PRO A 49 -0.85 6.27 -16.30
C PRO A 49 0.33 7.25 -16.33
N GLU A 50 0.17 8.39 -16.99
CA GLU A 50 1.19 9.44 -17.01
C GLU A 50 1.37 10.11 -15.65
N GLN A 51 0.27 10.46 -14.96
CA GLN A 51 0.32 11.00 -13.60
C GLN A 51 0.92 9.97 -12.62
N LEU A 52 0.57 8.69 -12.79
CA LEU A 52 1.15 7.61 -11.99
C LEU A 52 2.65 7.49 -12.22
N ARG A 53 3.11 7.62 -13.46
CA ARG A 53 4.52 7.61 -13.83
C ARG A 53 5.29 8.77 -13.21
N GLU A 54 4.76 9.98 -13.32
CA GLU A 54 5.36 11.18 -12.71
C GLU A 54 5.42 11.06 -11.18
N MET A 55 4.33 10.60 -10.57
CA MET A 55 4.29 10.34 -9.13
C MET A 55 5.37 9.34 -8.72
N VAL A 56 5.46 8.18 -9.39
CA VAL A 56 6.47 7.15 -9.06
C VAL A 56 7.88 7.66 -9.27
N LYS A 57 8.14 8.63 -10.15
CA LYS A 57 9.47 9.25 -10.29
C LYS A 57 9.82 10.17 -9.14
N GLU A 58 8.84 10.93 -8.63
CA GLU A 58 9.06 12.01 -7.67
C GLU A 58 9.08 11.56 -6.21
N VAL A 59 8.37 10.49 -5.87
CA VAL A 59 8.27 10.04 -4.48
C VAL A 59 9.55 9.36 -4.00
N GLU A 60 9.83 9.45 -2.71
CA GLU A 60 10.94 8.71 -2.09
C GLU A 60 10.50 7.29 -1.73
N ILE A 61 9.23 7.10 -1.41
CA ILE A 61 8.67 5.82 -0.97
C ILE A 61 7.33 5.57 -1.64
N VAL A 62 7.13 4.34 -2.13
CA VAL A 62 5.84 3.78 -2.53
C VAL A 62 5.42 2.73 -1.51
N SER A 63 4.16 2.81 -1.07
CA SER A 63 3.52 1.84 -0.19
C SER A 63 2.27 1.28 -0.87
N VAL A 64 2.32 0.02 -1.30
CA VAL A 64 1.14 -0.68 -1.85
C VAL A 64 0.48 -1.48 -0.73
N LEU A 65 -0.77 -1.16 -0.39
CA LEU A 65 -1.48 -1.83 0.69
C LEU A 65 -2.28 -3.01 0.13
N PHE A 66 -2.18 -4.18 0.74
CA PHE A 66 -2.93 -5.39 0.38
C PHE A 66 -3.90 -5.73 1.51
N PRO A 67 -5.16 -5.24 1.47
CA PRO A 67 -6.11 -5.41 2.57
C PRO A 67 -6.40 -6.87 2.89
N LEU A 68 -6.49 -7.74 1.87
CA LEU A 68 -6.78 -9.17 2.01
C LEU A 68 -5.81 -9.87 2.96
N ILE A 69 -4.51 -9.55 2.87
CA ILE A 69 -3.45 -10.19 3.66
C ILE A 69 -2.93 -9.29 4.80
N ARG A 70 -3.51 -8.10 4.98
CA ARG A 70 -3.09 -7.06 5.94
C ARG A 70 -1.59 -6.75 5.92
N ARG A 71 -1.00 -6.73 4.72
CA ARG A 71 0.42 -6.37 4.49
C ARG A 71 0.53 -5.14 3.60
N SER A 72 1.69 -4.51 3.64
CA SER A 72 2.06 -3.46 2.70
C SER A 72 3.40 -3.79 2.05
N LEU A 73 3.47 -3.68 0.73
CA LEU A 73 4.72 -3.67 0.00
C LEU A 73 5.29 -2.27 0.04
N ILE A 74 6.42 -2.12 0.73
CA ILE A 74 7.16 -0.88 0.82
C ILE A 74 8.31 -0.94 -0.17
N ILE A 75 8.37 0.04 -1.06
CA ILE A 75 9.50 0.33 -1.93
C ILE A 75 10.05 1.69 -1.50
N ASP A 76 11.23 1.71 -0.88
CA ASP A 76 11.98 2.91 -0.53
C ASP A 76 13.11 3.08 -1.53
N PHE A 77 12.98 4.08 -2.41
CA PHE A 77 13.93 4.36 -3.49
C PHE A 77 15.18 5.08 -3.01
N ARG A 78 15.20 5.56 -1.77
CA ARG A 78 16.36 6.29 -1.23
C ARG A 78 17.53 5.33 -1.08
N CYS A 79 18.72 5.82 -1.39
CA CYS A 79 19.96 5.07 -1.29
C CYS A 79 21.13 5.96 -0.88
N THR A 80 22.19 5.34 -0.39
CA THR A 80 23.49 5.97 -0.10
C THR A 80 24.60 5.08 -0.63
N ALA A 81 25.87 5.44 -0.38
CA ALA A 81 27.01 4.56 -0.66
C ALA A 81 26.99 3.24 0.13
N LEU A 82 26.25 3.17 1.24
CA LEU A 82 26.23 2.02 2.15
C LEU A 82 24.88 1.30 2.21
N GLU A 83 23.79 1.98 1.87
CA GLU A 83 22.45 1.40 1.91
C GLU A 83 21.76 1.49 0.54
N GLU A 84 21.40 0.33 -0.01
CA GLU A 84 20.66 0.21 -1.26
C GLU A 84 19.15 0.51 -1.06
N PRO A 85 18.39 0.75 -2.14
CA PRO A 85 16.94 0.82 -2.09
C PRO A 85 16.32 -0.41 -1.41
N MET A 86 15.28 -0.20 -0.60
CA MET A 86 14.62 -1.28 0.12
C MET A 86 13.31 -1.66 -0.55
N VAL A 87 13.14 -2.94 -0.82
CA VAL A 87 11.84 -3.53 -1.14
C VAL A 87 11.51 -4.56 -0.06
N ARG A 88 10.38 -4.38 0.62
CA ARG A 88 10.02 -5.20 1.78
C ARG A 88 8.51 -5.27 2.02
N LEU A 89 8.03 -6.46 2.36
CA LEU A 89 6.70 -6.61 2.97
C LEU A 89 6.72 -6.26 4.44
N MET A 90 5.79 -5.40 4.86
CA MET A 90 5.62 -4.97 6.23
C MET A 90 4.17 -5.21 6.68
N PRO A 91 3.90 -5.32 7.99
CA PRO A 91 2.54 -5.18 8.50
C PRO A 91 1.92 -3.88 7.99
N GLN A 92 0.65 -3.93 7.60
CA GLN A 92 -0.04 -2.71 7.20
C GLN A 92 -0.19 -1.78 8.40
N ALA A 93 0.32 -0.55 8.25
CA ALA A 93 0.14 0.50 9.24
C ALA A 93 -1.30 1.04 9.20
N ILE A 94 -1.85 1.35 10.36
CA ILE A 94 -3.18 1.95 10.53
C ILE A 94 -3.17 3.47 10.31
N SER A 95 -2.00 4.10 10.24
CA SER A 95 -1.86 5.53 9.95
C SER A 95 -0.57 5.87 9.18
N LEU A 96 -0.49 7.08 8.64
CA LEU A 96 0.72 7.59 7.99
C LEU A 96 1.90 7.69 8.96
N ASP A 97 1.69 8.19 10.18
CA ASP A 97 2.78 8.31 11.16
C ASP A 97 3.27 6.96 11.67
N GLU A 98 2.38 5.98 11.83
CA GLU A 98 2.83 4.61 12.12
C GLU A 98 3.64 4.03 10.97
N ARG A 99 3.25 4.27 9.71
CA ARG A 99 4.01 3.86 8.53
C ARG A 99 5.39 4.48 8.51
N ILE A 100 5.48 5.79 8.73
CA ILE A 100 6.78 6.48 8.76
C ILE A 100 7.64 5.96 9.91
N ARG A 101 7.05 5.74 11.09
CA ARG A 101 7.77 5.15 12.22
C ARG A 101 8.26 3.74 11.91
N SER A 102 7.44 2.88 11.30
CA SER A 102 7.83 1.51 10.99
C SER A 102 8.96 1.47 9.95
N ILE A 103 8.92 2.32 8.93
CA ILE A 103 9.99 2.46 7.93
C ILE A 103 11.27 2.97 8.58
N ARG A 104 11.20 4.03 9.41
CA ARG A 104 12.38 4.58 10.09
C ARG A 104 13.06 3.58 11.03
N ARG A 105 12.30 2.67 11.66
CA ARG A 105 12.88 1.60 12.47
C ARG A 105 13.75 0.64 11.65
N VAL A 106 13.40 0.41 10.38
CA VAL A 106 14.16 -0.49 9.49
C VAL A 106 15.17 0.25 8.61
N ARG A 107 15.10 1.59 8.54
CA ARG A 107 16.00 2.47 7.77
C ARG A 107 16.48 3.65 8.63
N PRO A 108 17.19 3.42 9.75
CA PRO A 108 17.54 4.46 10.71
C PRO A 108 18.53 5.50 10.16
N ALA A 109 19.35 5.14 9.16
CA ALA A 109 20.32 6.05 8.54
C ALA A 109 19.66 7.13 7.65
N PHE A 110 18.40 6.97 7.29
CA PHE A 110 17.68 7.91 6.44
C PHE A 110 16.85 8.89 7.28
N PRO A 111 16.79 10.17 6.89
CA PRO A 111 15.91 11.13 7.53
C PRO A 111 14.43 10.76 7.33
N ARG A 112 13.53 11.53 7.96
CA ARG A 112 12.10 11.42 7.67
C ARG A 112 11.87 11.63 6.17
N PRO A 113 11.11 10.74 5.49
CA PRO A 113 10.81 10.91 4.09
C PRO A 113 9.92 12.14 3.85
N ASN A 114 10.18 12.86 2.76
CA ASN A 114 9.48 14.07 2.34
C ASN A 114 8.25 13.76 1.47
N LYS A 115 8.33 12.73 0.63
CA LYS A 115 7.29 12.35 -0.33
C LYS A 115 7.02 10.85 -0.27
N ILE A 116 5.83 10.48 0.19
CA ILE A 116 5.36 9.10 0.21
C ILE A 116 4.10 9.01 -0.65
N ALA A 117 4.06 8.05 -1.56
CA ALA A 117 2.81 7.60 -2.18
C ALA A 117 2.33 6.34 -1.48
N ALA A 118 1.05 6.31 -1.14
CA ALA A 118 0.39 5.13 -0.61
C ALA A 118 -0.92 4.88 -1.36
N PHE A 119 -1.15 3.65 -1.81
CA PHE A 119 -2.39 3.30 -2.49
C PHE A 119 -2.87 1.89 -2.11
N PRO A 120 -4.18 1.71 -1.89
CA PRO A 120 -4.76 0.39 -1.69
C PRO A 120 -4.77 -0.41 -3.00
N TRP A 121 -4.46 -1.70 -2.90
CA TRP A 121 -4.57 -2.67 -3.96
C TRP A 121 -5.54 -3.77 -3.54
N PRO A 122 -6.85 -3.60 -3.79
CA PRO A 122 -7.88 -4.55 -3.33
C PRO A 122 -7.94 -5.83 -4.17
N LYS A 123 -7.13 -5.91 -5.23
CA LYS A 123 -7.05 -7.06 -6.15
C LYS A 123 -5.88 -7.97 -5.77
N TYR A 124 -5.81 -9.14 -6.38
CA TYR A 124 -4.71 -10.10 -6.18
C TYR A 124 -3.36 -9.56 -6.66
N ALA A 125 -2.26 -10.09 -6.11
CA ALA A 125 -0.89 -9.77 -6.49
C ALA A 125 -0.65 -9.89 -8.01
N ASN A 126 -1.28 -10.88 -8.64
CA ASN A 126 -1.17 -11.11 -10.08
C ASN A 126 -1.70 -9.96 -10.93
N SER A 127 -2.65 -9.18 -10.45
CA SER A 127 -3.09 -8.01 -11.19
C SER A 127 -2.10 -6.86 -11.05
N LEU A 128 -1.37 -6.75 -9.93
CA LEU A 128 -0.37 -5.70 -9.73
C LEU A 128 0.78 -5.84 -10.74
N THR A 129 1.30 -7.06 -10.93
CA THR A 129 2.43 -7.30 -11.85
C THR A 129 2.10 -7.02 -13.32
N LYS A 130 0.82 -6.91 -13.66
CA LYS A 130 0.34 -6.58 -15.01
C LYS A 130 0.11 -5.08 -15.22
N THR A 131 0.37 -4.26 -14.20
CA THR A 131 0.18 -2.80 -14.28
C THR A 131 1.42 -2.10 -14.81
N GLU A 132 1.19 -0.96 -15.45
CA GLU A 132 2.26 -0.01 -15.78
C GLU A 132 2.94 0.53 -14.51
N ALA A 133 2.18 0.71 -13.42
CA ALA A 133 2.73 1.10 -12.11
C ALA A 133 3.90 0.19 -11.69
N PHE A 134 3.68 -1.12 -11.77
CA PHE A 134 4.69 -2.11 -11.42
C PHE A 134 5.89 -2.06 -12.36
N ALA A 135 5.66 -1.92 -13.66
CA ALA A 135 6.72 -1.77 -14.65
C ALA A 135 7.58 -0.52 -14.39
N ILE A 136 6.96 0.62 -14.11
CA ILE A 136 7.65 1.89 -13.81
C ILE A 136 8.46 1.78 -12.52
N ILE A 137 7.88 1.19 -11.45
CA ILE A 137 8.60 0.95 -10.20
C ILE A 137 9.81 0.06 -10.44
N HIS A 138 9.65 -1.03 -11.19
CA HIS A 138 10.72 -1.96 -11.52
C HIS A 138 11.83 -1.27 -12.31
N SER A 139 11.50 -0.57 -13.40
CA SER A 139 12.48 0.18 -14.20
C SER A 139 13.19 1.26 -13.38
N ARG A 140 12.49 1.92 -12.44
CA ARG A 140 13.14 2.88 -11.52
C ARG A 140 14.16 2.18 -10.63
N LEU A 141 13.84 1.02 -10.05
CA LEU A 141 14.79 0.26 -9.24
C LEU A 141 16.02 -0.17 -10.05
N GLU A 142 15.82 -0.64 -11.29
CA GLU A 142 16.93 -1.00 -12.18
C GLU A 142 17.82 0.20 -12.50
N SER A 143 17.21 1.37 -12.74
CA SER A 143 17.96 2.60 -13.06
C SER A 143 18.87 3.09 -11.93
N LEU A 144 18.64 2.65 -10.69
CA LEU A 144 19.50 2.98 -9.55
C LEU A 144 20.80 2.16 -9.51
N GLY A 145 20.93 1.12 -10.34
CA GLY A 145 22.19 0.38 -10.52
C GLY A 145 22.57 -0.57 -9.39
N PHE A 146 21.65 -0.86 -8.46
CA PHE A 146 21.87 -1.84 -7.38
C PHE A 146 21.42 -3.24 -7.80
N ALA A 147 22.18 -4.26 -7.39
CA ALA A 147 21.96 -5.64 -7.85
C ALA A 147 20.66 -6.28 -7.32
N HIS A 148 20.28 -6.01 -6.08
CA HIS A 148 19.25 -6.77 -5.37
C HIS A 148 17.83 -6.18 -5.35
N PRO A 149 17.59 -4.85 -5.40
CA PRO A 149 16.24 -4.31 -5.19
C PRO A 149 15.18 -4.83 -6.16
N SER A 150 15.53 -4.98 -7.45
CA SER A 150 14.63 -5.55 -8.46
C SER A 150 14.30 -7.01 -8.16
N GLN A 151 15.30 -7.82 -7.78
CA GLN A 151 15.07 -9.21 -7.36
C GLN A 151 14.12 -9.26 -6.14
N ARG A 152 14.36 -8.42 -5.12
CA ARG A 152 13.52 -8.35 -3.92
C ARG A 152 12.09 -7.92 -4.22
N LEU A 153 11.86 -7.13 -5.26
CA LEU A 153 10.50 -6.80 -5.71
C LEU A 153 9.75 -8.05 -6.17
N PHE A 154 10.36 -8.89 -7.00
CA PHE A 154 9.74 -10.14 -7.43
C PHE A 154 9.56 -11.14 -6.28
N GLU A 155 10.55 -11.26 -5.39
CA GLU A 155 10.45 -12.08 -4.19
C GLU A 155 9.28 -11.63 -3.29
N ALA A 156 9.13 -10.31 -3.10
CA ALA A 156 8.02 -9.76 -2.32
C ALA A 156 6.66 -10.07 -2.97
N VAL A 157 6.55 -10.02 -4.30
CA VAL A 157 5.34 -10.44 -5.01
C VAL A 157 5.04 -11.92 -4.79
N GLU A 158 6.04 -12.80 -4.86
CA GLU A 158 5.84 -14.23 -4.56
C GLU A 158 5.39 -14.47 -3.12
N GLN A 159 5.94 -13.70 -2.17
CA GLN A 159 5.49 -13.74 -0.78
C GLN A 159 4.02 -13.29 -0.63
N ILE A 160 3.59 -12.24 -1.35
CA ILE A 160 2.19 -11.80 -1.38
C ILE A 160 1.31 -12.93 -1.93
N ARG A 161 1.67 -13.53 -3.08
CA ARG A 161 0.94 -14.66 -3.69
C ARG A 161 0.77 -15.84 -2.73
N ARG A 162 1.80 -16.15 -1.94
CA ARG A 162 1.74 -17.22 -0.92
C ARG A 162 0.79 -16.86 0.22
N LEU A 163 0.82 -15.61 0.69
CA LEU A 163 -0.08 -15.14 1.74
C LEU A 163 -1.54 -15.11 1.26
N GLU A 164 -1.79 -14.65 0.03
CA GLU A 164 -3.14 -14.64 -0.57
C GLU A 164 -3.73 -16.05 -0.66
N ARG A 165 -2.96 -17.04 -1.15
CA ARG A 165 -3.39 -18.44 -1.20
C ARG A 165 -3.70 -19.01 0.18
N LYS A 166 -2.91 -18.64 1.19
CA LYS A 166 -3.15 -19.04 2.57
C LYS A 166 -4.46 -18.45 3.10
N GLU A 167 -4.67 -17.15 2.95
CA GLU A 167 -5.93 -16.50 3.40
C GLU A 167 -7.16 -17.11 2.70
N LEU A 168 -7.07 -17.40 1.40
CA LEU A 168 -8.16 -18.08 0.68
C LEU A 168 -8.42 -19.49 1.22
N THR A 169 -7.36 -20.24 1.55
CA THR A 169 -7.50 -21.59 2.11
C THR A 169 -8.14 -21.53 3.50
N ASP A 170 -7.72 -20.59 4.34
CA ASP A 170 -8.29 -20.38 5.68
C ASP A 170 -9.78 -19.99 5.61
N VAL A 171 -10.19 -19.20 4.60
CA VAL A 171 -11.60 -18.86 4.34
C VAL A 171 -12.40 -20.11 3.94
N LEU A 172 -11.85 -20.95 3.06
CA LEU A 172 -12.51 -22.16 2.58
C LEU A 172 -12.60 -23.27 3.64
N GLN A 173 -11.63 -23.35 4.56
CA GLN A 173 -11.58 -24.35 5.62
C GLN A 173 -12.50 -24.02 6.81
N GLY A 174 -13.08 -22.81 6.86
CA GLY A 174 -14.29 -22.55 7.65
C GLY A 174 -14.11 -22.17 9.12
N ASP A 175 -12.89 -22.03 9.64
CA ASP A 175 -12.70 -21.70 11.07
C ASP A 175 -12.94 -20.21 11.42
N ARG A 176 -13.09 -19.32 10.42
CA ARG A 176 -13.27 -17.86 10.65
C ARG A 176 -14.31 -17.14 9.79
N TYR A 177 -15.02 -17.83 8.90
CA TYR A 177 -15.98 -17.19 7.97
C TYR A 177 -17.26 -18.00 7.85
N HIS A 178 -18.40 -17.41 8.24
CA HIS A 178 -19.72 -17.97 7.97
C HIS A 178 -20.11 -17.70 6.50
N VAL A 179 -20.48 -18.76 5.78
CA VAL A 179 -21.11 -18.65 4.46
C VAL A 179 -22.54 -18.12 4.62
N ILE A 180 -22.85 -17.04 3.90
CA ILE A 180 -24.14 -16.30 4.01
C ILE A 180 -25.25 -16.95 3.17
N TRP A 181 -24.93 -17.96 2.36
CA TRP A 181 -25.91 -18.66 1.54
C TRP A 181 -26.37 -19.94 2.25
N SER A 182 -27.33 -19.80 3.18
CA SER A 182 -28.24 -20.90 3.49
C SER A 182 -29.29 -20.96 2.38
N ASN A 183 -29.26 -22.00 1.57
CA ASN A 183 -30.26 -22.26 0.55
C ASN A 183 -31.60 -22.52 1.27
N SER A 184 -32.48 -21.52 1.34
CA SER A 184 -33.84 -21.71 1.84
C SER A 184 -34.59 -22.54 0.80
N THR A 185 -34.82 -23.81 1.13
CA THR A 185 -35.81 -24.66 0.44
C THR A 185 -37.15 -24.50 1.14
#